data_AF-A0A1V1TVG7-F1
#
_entry.id   AF-A0A1V1TVG7-F1
#
_cell.length_a   1.000
_cell.length_b   1.000
_cell.length_c   1.000
_cell.angle_alpha   90.00
_cell.angle_beta   90.00
_cell.angle_gamma   90.00
#
_symmetry.space_group_name_H-M   'P 1'
#
loop_
_entity.id
_entity.type
_entity.pdbx_description
1 polymer ?
#
loop_
_entity_poly.entity_id
_entity_poly.type
_entity_poly.pdbx_seq_one_letter_code
_entity_poly.pdbx_strand_id
1 'polypeptide(L)'
;MRGLRLSSILAVVVAGASAIPTKGVSSSYDGFKVFRVKTHAHPSVVQEKLTNVTFEQWNHDVNSHIDIVLAPDQLPAFAELGLEYDVMHEDLGASITAESAYSSVWKRQAGDPSWFDSYHDYQDHIQYFQSLHDLLPDNSEIISSGYSYENRSLHGIHLWGADGPGKPAVLYHGTVHAREWISTAVRRNPKV
;
A
#
# COMPACT_ATOMS: atom_id res chain seq x y z
N MET A 1 7.46 -2.95 -71.60
CA MET A 1 6.71 -2.28 -70.51
C MET A 1 6.83 -3.13 -69.24
N ARG A 2 7.32 -2.48 -68.18
CA ARG A 2 7.24 -2.76 -66.72
C ARG A 2 6.94 -4.19 -66.22
N GLY A 3 7.80 -4.65 -65.32
CA GLY A 3 7.52 -5.68 -64.31
C GLY A 3 8.56 -5.62 -63.19
N LEU A 4 8.33 -4.72 -62.24
CA LEU A 4 9.21 -4.32 -61.14
C LEU A 4 9.38 -5.47 -60.13
N ARG A 5 10.62 -5.78 -59.73
CA ARG A 5 10.92 -6.73 -58.65
C ARG A 5 10.57 -6.10 -57.30
N LEU A 6 9.64 -6.70 -56.55
CA LEU A 6 9.45 -6.41 -55.12
C LEU A 6 10.36 -7.34 -54.32
N SER A 7 11.41 -6.78 -53.72
CA SER A 7 12.14 -7.44 -52.64
C SER A 7 11.48 -7.07 -51.31
N SER A 8 10.84 -8.04 -50.67
CA SER A 8 10.28 -7.89 -49.32
C SER A 8 11.41 -7.84 -48.30
N ILE A 9 11.62 -6.69 -47.66
CA ILE A 9 12.49 -6.55 -46.49
C ILE A 9 11.63 -6.81 -45.26
N LEU A 10 11.85 -7.94 -44.59
CA LEU A 10 11.25 -8.27 -43.30
C LEU A 10 12.06 -7.55 -42.21
N ALA A 11 11.56 -6.41 -41.71
CA ALA A 11 12.12 -5.75 -40.56
C ALA A 11 11.57 -6.39 -39.28
N VAL A 12 12.40 -7.19 -38.60
CA VAL A 12 12.09 -7.71 -37.26
C VAL A 12 12.37 -6.60 -36.26
N VAL A 13 11.31 -5.97 -35.75
CA VAL A 13 11.39 -5.05 -34.60
C VAL A 13 11.42 -5.91 -33.34
N VAL A 14 12.61 -6.10 -32.77
CA VAL A 14 12.75 -6.67 -31.42
C VAL A 14 12.43 -5.55 -30.44
N ALA A 15 11.20 -5.54 -29.93
CA ALA A 15 10.84 -4.72 -28.78
C ALA A 15 11.43 -5.36 -27.52
N GLY A 16 12.64 -4.94 -27.15
CA GLY A 16 13.22 -5.26 -25.85
C GLY A 16 12.44 -4.53 -24.76
N ALA A 17 11.60 -5.26 -24.02
CA ALA A 17 11.04 -4.77 -22.78
C ALA A 17 12.16 -4.71 -21.74
N SER A 18 12.88 -3.60 -21.70
CA SER A 18 13.77 -3.29 -20.58
C SER A 18 12.90 -3.02 -19.36
N ALA A 19 12.71 -4.03 -18.52
CA ALA A 19 12.27 -3.82 -17.15
C ALA A 19 13.32 -2.93 -16.49
N ILE A 20 13.03 -1.63 -16.36
CA ILE A 20 13.82 -0.74 -15.54
C ILE A 20 13.66 -1.30 -14.12
N PRO A 21 14.73 -1.81 -13.48
CA PRO A 21 14.63 -2.15 -12.08
C PRO A 21 14.39 -0.82 -11.37
N THR A 22 13.17 -0.61 -10.90
CA THR A 22 12.89 0.39 -9.89
C THR A 22 13.68 -0.08 -8.66
N LYS A 23 14.93 0.36 -8.54
CA LYS A 23 15.59 0.42 -7.24
C LYS A 23 14.78 1.40 -6.41
N GLY A 24 13.67 0.91 -5.86
CA GLY A 24 13.13 1.48 -4.65
C GLY A 24 14.29 1.45 -3.68
N VAL A 25 14.74 2.62 -3.27
CA VAL A 25 15.57 2.72 -2.07
C VAL A 25 14.64 2.23 -0.97
N SER A 26 14.70 0.92 -0.70
CA SER A 26 14.27 0.37 0.57
C SER A 26 15.19 1.06 1.57
N SER A 27 14.75 2.19 2.11
CA SER A 27 15.33 2.72 3.34
C SER A 27 15.22 1.59 4.34
N SER A 28 16.35 0.95 4.62
CA SER A 28 16.32 -0.22 5.48
C SER A 28 15.92 0.24 6.87
N TYR A 29 14.87 -0.39 7.42
CA TYR A 29 14.43 -0.18 8.80
C TYR A 29 15.19 -1.11 9.77
N ASP A 30 16.30 -1.70 9.33
CA ASP A 30 17.15 -2.54 10.17
C ASP A 30 17.56 -1.79 11.44
N GLY A 31 17.28 -2.41 12.59
CA GLY A 31 17.58 -1.83 13.91
C GLY A 31 16.69 -0.65 14.32
N PHE A 32 15.74 -0.19 13.50
CA PHE A 32 14.72 0.76 13.95
C PHE A 32 13.84 0.08 14.99
N LYS A 33 13.46 0.83 16.02
CA LYS A 33 12.57 0.34 17.08
C LYS A 33 11.29 1.14 17.13
N VAL A 34 10.21 0.47 17.52
CA VAL A 34 8.92 1.12 17.75
C VAL A 34 8.55 1.01 19.21
N PHE A 35 8.22 2.14 19.82
CA PHE A 35 7.87 2.24 21.23
C PHE A 35 6.47 2.81 21.39
N ARG A 36 5.71 2.24 22.31
CA ARG A 36 4.50 2.82 22.86
C ARG A 36 4.85 3.56 24.14
N VAL A 37 4.97 4.88 24.06
CA VAL A 37 5.29 5.73 25.21
C VAL A 37 4.01 6.07 25.98
N LYS A 38 3.96 5.75 27.27
CA LYS A 38 2.76 6.00 28.08
C LYS A 38 2.69 7.47 28.47
N THR A 39 1.54 8.10 28.26
CA THR A 39 1.34 9.52 28.59
C THR A 39 0.62 9.76 29.90
N HIS A 40 -0.05 8.75 30.46
CA HIS A 40 -0.78 8.86 31.73
C HIS A 40 -1.76 10.05 31.77
N ALA A 41 -2.46 10.34 30.67
CA ALA A 41 -3.33 11.51 30.52
C ALA A 41 -2.61 12.88 30.59
N HIS A 42 -1.28 12.88 30.43
CA HIS A 42 -0.44 14.09 30.38
C HIS A 42 0.41 14.15 29.08
N PRO A 43 -0.22 14.13 27.89
CA PRO A 43 0.50 14.07 26.62
C PRO A 43 1.46 15.24 26.38
N SER A 44 1.12 16.45 26.82
CA SER A 44 1.95 17.64 26.61
C SER A 44 3.34 17.52 27.25
N VAL A 45 3.43 16.94 28.46
CA VAL A 45 4.69 16.74 29.18
C VAL A 45 5.58 15.73 28.47
N VAL A 46 4.99 14.65 27.95
CA VAL A 46 5.73 13.64 27.19
C VAL A 46 6.19 14.21 25.86
N GLN A 47 5.33 14.93 25.14
CA GLN A 47 5.68 15.58 23.88
C GLN A 47 6.81 16.59 24.05
N GLU A 48 6.81 17.39 25.11
CA GLU A 48 7.89 18.32 25.42
C GLU A 48 9.23 17.60 25.57
N LYS A 49 9.27 16.48 26.30
CA LYS A 49 10.49 15.67 26.44
C LYS A 49 10.97 15.08 25.11
N LEU A 50 10.04 14.65 24.27
CA LEU A 50 10.33 14.05 22.97
C LEU A 50 10.87 15.05 21.95
N THR A 51 10.75 16.37 22.17
CA THR A 51 11.26 17.40 21.23
C THR A 51 12.77 17.32 20.97
N ASN A 52 13.54 16.71 21.88
CA ASN A 52 14.99 16.53 21.75
C ASN A 52 15.39 15.31 20.90
N VAL A 53 14.42 14.54 20.42
CA VAL A 53 14.65 13.31 19.65
C VAL A 53 13.91 13.42 18.32
N THR A 54 14.52 12.94 17.24
CA THR A 54 13.83 12.85 15.95
C THR A 54 13.09 11.51 15.87
N PHE A 55 11.78 11.56 15.63
CA PHE A 55 10.94 10.35 15.55
C PHE A 55 9.80 10.51 14.53
N GLU A 56 9.26 9.38 14.07
CA GLU A 56 7.98 9.34 13.36
C GLU A 56 6.89 8.92 14.35
N GLN A 57 5.75 9.64 14.37
CA GLN A 57 4.60 9.29 15.20
C GLN A 57 3.55 8.52 14.39
N TRP A 58 3.02 7.43 14.95
CA TRP A 58 2.07 6.55 14.25
C TRP A 58 0.60 6.76 14.64
N ASN A 59 0.32 7.33 15.80
CA ASN A 59 -1.05 7.55 16.29
C ASN A 59 -1.38 9.05 16.43
N HIS A 60 -2.66 9.41 16.29
CA HIS A 60 -3.12 10.79 16.50
C HIS A 60 -3.67 11.03 17.92
N ASP A 61 -4.38 10.05 18.51
CA ASP A 61 -4.85 10.15 19.89
C ASP A 61 -3.70 9.84 20.85
N VAL A 62 -3.23 10.88 21.54
CA VAL A 62 -2.08 10.84 22.42
C VAL A 62 -2.44 10.75 23.90
N ASN A 63 -3.73 10.72 24.25
CA ASN A 63 -4.15 10.86 25.64
C ASN A 63 -3.69 9.71 26.55
N SER A 64 -3.60 8.50 26.01
CA SER A 64 -3.09 7.34 26.76
C SER A 64 -1.65 6.99 26.44
N HIS A 65 -1.24 7.14 25.18
CA HIS A 65 0.10 6.80 24.72
C HIS A 65 0.48 7.52 23.42
N ILE A 66 1.77 7.51 23.09
CA ILE A 66 2.32 7.95 21.80
C ILE A 66 3.15 6.81 21.24
N ASP A 67 2.77 6.31 20.06
CA ASP A 67 3.52 5.30 19.32
C ASP A 67 4.54 6.00 18.42
N ILE A 68 5.82 5.74 18.66
CA ILE A 68 6.93 6.39 17.96
C ILE A 68 7.87 5.38 17.32
N VAL A 69 8.40 5.71 16.15
CA VAL A 69 9.50 5.00 15.49
C VAL A 69 10.79 5.77 15.69
N LEU A 70 11.83 5.07 16.12
CA LEU A 70 13.15 5.63 16.35
C LEU A 70 14.21 4.90 15.52
N ALA A 71 15.06 5.70 14.87
CA ALA A 71 16.26 5.23 14.23
C ALA A 71 17.32 4.81 15.30
N PRO A 72 18.25 3.88 14.96
CA PRO A 72 19.24 3.38 15.93
C PRO A 72 20.06 4.44 16.64
N ASP A 73 20.40 5.53 15.96
CA ASP A 73 21.19 6.66 16.47
C ASP A 73 20.44 7.52 17.50
N GLN A 74 19.10 7.47 17.49
CA GLN A 74 18.24 8.21 18.42
C GLN A 74 17.98 7.45 19.73
N LEU A 75 18.23 6.13 19.75
CA LEU A 75 17.94 5.27 20.91
C LEU A 75 18.66 5.71 22.21
N PRO A 76 19.95 6.09 22.20
CA PRO A 76 20.62 6.55 23.42
C PRO A 76 19.98 7.83 23.98
N ALA A 77 19.67 8.81 23.13
CA ALA A 77 19.05 10.06 23.55
C ALA A 77 17.63 9.83 24.12
N PHE A 78 16.86 8.92 23.51
CA PHE A 78 15.55 8.54 24.00
C PHE A 78 15.60 7.85 25.37
N ALA A 79 16.60 6.98 25.60
CA ALA A 79 16.76 6.29 26.88
C ALA A 79 16.98 7.26 28.06
N GLU A 80 17.72 8.35 27.84
CA GLU A 80 17.98 9.38 28.85
C GLU A 80 16.74 10.20 29.25
N LEU A 81 15.65 10.17 28.45
CA LEU A 81 14.42 10.90 28.76
C LEU A 81 13.66 10.32 29.97
N GLY A 82 13.96 9.07 30.35
CA GLY A 82 13.33 8.38 31.49
C GLY A 82 11.82 8.25 31.34
N LEU A 83 11.33 8.08 30.11
CA LEU A 83 9.91 7.88 29.81
C LEU A 83 9.52 6.42 30.07
N GLU A 84 8.28 6.20 30.51
CA GLU A 84 7.72 4.86 30.60
C GLU A 84 7.19 4.43 29.23
N TYR A 85 7.57 3.24 28.76
CA TYR A 85 7.18 2.73 27.45
C TYR A 85 7.08 1.21 27.42
N ASP A 86 6.40 0.71 26.40
CA ASP A 86 6.43 -0.69 25.98
C ASP A 86 7.11 -0.77 24.59
N VAL A 87 7.92 -1.81 24.35
CA VAL A 87 8.51 -2.04 23.03
C VAL A 87 7.51 -2.78 22.15
N MET A 88 7.12 -2.17 21.04
CA MET A 88 6.20 -2.77 20.06
C MET A 88 6.96 -3.60 19.03
N HIS A 89 8.09 -3.07 18.55
CA HIS A 89 8.97 -3.75 17.60
C HIS A 89 10.43 -3.54 18.01
N GLU A 90 11.11 -4.65 18.32
CA GLU A 90 12.55 -4.64 18.65
C GLU A 90 13.44 -4.41 17.43
N ASP A 91 12.96 -4.82 16.26
CA ASP A 91 13.54 -4.54 14.95
C ASP A 91 12.39 -4.43 13.94
N LEU A 92 12.14 -3.21 13.47
CA LEU A 92 11.08 -2.92 12.53
C LEU A 92 11.39 -3.52 11.14
N GLY A 93 12.65 -3.52 10.71
CA GLY A 93 13.08 -4.15 9.46
C GLY A 93 12.80 -5.66 9.44
N ALA A 94 13.10 -6.34 10.56
CA ALA A 94 12.76 -7.76 10.73
C ALA A 94 11.24 -7.99 10.70
N SER A 95 10.46 -7.10 11.31
CA SER A 95 8.99 -7.17 11.30
C SER A 95 8.41 -7.01 9.90
N ILE A 96 8.90 -6.03 9.13
CA ILE A 96 8.52 -5.80 7.72
C ILE A 96 8.88 -7.03 6.87
N THR A 97 10.07 -7.59 7.06
CA THR A 97 10.52 -8.79 6.34
C THR A 97 9.62 -9.99 6.64
N ALA A 98 9.25 -10.19 7.90
CA ALA A 98 8.34 -11.26 8.32
C ALA A 98 6.94 -11.10 7.72
N GLU A 99 6.41 -9.88 7.64
CA GLU A 99 5.11 -9.61 7.01
C GLU A 99 5.16 -9.82 5.48
N SER A 100 6.29 -9.47 4.85
CA SER A 100 6.52 -9.62 3.41
C SER A 100 6.71 -11.07 2.97
N ALA A 101 6.98 -12.00 3.90
CA ALA A 101 7.22 -13.41 3.61
C ALA A 101 5.94 -14.19 3.24
N TYR A 102 4.76 -13.60 3.35
CA TYR A 102 3.51 -14.22 2.94
C TYR A 102 3.38 -14.28 1.42
N SER A 103 3.78 -15.41 0.82
CA SER A 103 3.35 -15.78 -0.53
C SER A 103 2.10 -16.65 -0.44
N SER A 104 0.90 -16.08 -0.44
CA SER A 104 -0.26 -16.88 -0.83
C SER A 104 -0.21 -17.06 -2.35
N VAL A 105 -0.50 -18.27 -2.82
CA VAL A 105 -0.72 -18.53 -4.25
C VAL A 105 -2.13 -18.01 -4.54
N TRP A 106 -2.26 -16.70 -4.71
CA TRP A 106 -3.52 -16.08 -5.08
C TRP A 106 -3.56 -15.91 -6.60
N LYS A 107 -4.78 -15.99 -7.12
CA LYS A 107 -5.08 -15.76 -8.52
C LYS A 107 -5.46 -14.30 -8.72
N ARG A 108 -4.93 -13.67 -9.78
CA ARG A 108 -5.27 -12.28 -10.16
C ARG A 108 -6.66 -12.15 -10.77
N GLN A 109 -7.60 -12.96 -10.30
CA GLN A 109 -8.93 -13.13 -10.83
C GLN A 109 -9.94 -12.86 -9.73
N ALA A 110 -10.86 -11.95 -10.00
CA ALA A 110 -12.03 -11.74 -9.19
C ALA A 110 -12.81 -13.05 -9.01
N GLY A 111 -13.39 -13.23 -7.82
CA GLY A 111 -14.10 -14.44 -7.45
C GLY A 111 -13.25 -15.51 -6.76
N ASP A 112 -11.91 -15.37 -6.70
CA ASP A 112 -11.06 -16.19 -5.83
C ASP A 112 -11.00 -15.59 -4.41
N PRO A 113 -11.53 -16.27 -3.37
CA PRO A 113 -11.50 -15.76 -2.01
C PRO A 113 -10.07 -15.56 -1.45
N SER A 114 -9.09 -16.30 -1.97
CA SER A 114 -7.69 -16.22 -1.52
C SER A 114 -7.03 -14.87 -1.84
N TRP A 115 -7.61 -14.08 -2.75
CA TRP A 115 -7.21 -12.69 -2.96
C TRP A 115 -7.21 -11.91 -1.65
N PHE A 116 -8.14 -12.17 -0.73
CA PHE A 116 -8.24 -11.41 0.52
C PHE A 116 -7.30 -11.88 1.64
N ASP A 117 -6.43 -12.87 1.36
CA ASP A 117 -5.51 -13.45 2.35
C ASP A 117 -4.09 -12.84 2.29
N SER A 118 -3.83 -11.91 1.37
CA SER A 118 -2.53 -11.23 1.24
C SER A 118 -2.64 -9.78 0.81
N TYR A 119 -1.56 -9.03 1.01
CA TYR A 119 -1.37 -7.73 0.35
C TYR A 119 -0.90 -7.93 -1.08
N HIS A 120 -1.22 -6.95 -1.94
CA HIS A 120 -0.92 -7.03 -3.37
C HIS A 120 -0.27 -5.74 -3.86
N ASP A 121 0.50 -5.85 -4.94
CA ASP A 121 1.06 -4.68 -5.59
C ASP A 121 -0.03 -3.86 -6.30
N TYR A 122 0.29 -2.61 -6.59
CA TYR A 122 -0.61 -1.70 -7.30
C TYR A 122 -1.13 -2.28 -8.64
N GLN A 123 -0.26 -2.92 -9.43
CA GLN A 123 -0.65 -3.50 -10.72
C GLN A 123 -1.64 -4.66 -10.57
N ASP A 124 -1.59 -5.36 -9.45
CA ASP A 124 -2.45 -6.50 -9.15
C ASP A 124 -3.86 -6.01 -8.85
N HIS A 125 -3.99 -4.89 -8.15
CA HIS A 125 -5.27 -4.23 -7.90
C HIS A 125 -5.94 -3.76 -9.20
N ILE A 126 -5.16 -3.23 -10.17
CA ILE A 126 -5.69 -2.87 -11.48
C ILE A 126 -6.25 -4.10 -12.20
N GLN A 127 -5.50 -5.21 -12.19
CA GLN A 127 -5.94 -6.46 -12.81
C GLN A 127 -7.16 -7.04 -12.10
N TYR A 128 -7.24 -6.91 -10.78
CA TYR A 128 -8.41 -7.28 -10.00
C TYR A 128 -9.66 -6.49 -10.44
N PHE A 129 -9.56 -5.17 -10.59
CA PHE A 129 -10.66 -4.35 -11.11
C PHE A 129 -11.07 -4.74 -12.53
N GLN A 130 -10.10 -4.99 -13.41
CA GLN A 130 -10.39 -5.48 -14.77
C GLN A 130 -11.16 -6.80 -14.72
N SER A 131 -10.71 -7.76 -13.90
CA SER A 131 -11.39 -9.05 -13.77
C SER A 131 -12.79 -8.93 -13.12
N LEU A 132 -13.01 -7.96 -12.23
CA LEU A 132 -14.35 -7.65 -11.70
C LEU A 132 -15.26 -7.10 -12.79
N HIS A 133 -14.73 -6.23 -13.65
CA HIS A 133 -15.49 -5.70 -14.79
C HIS A 133 -15.86 -6.81 -15.77
N ASP A 134 -14.93 -7.71 -16.09
CA ASP A 134 -15.18 -8.85 -16.98
C ASP A 134 -16.28 -9.80 -16.45
N LEU A 135 -16.44 -9.90 -15.12
CA LEU A 135 -17.51 -10.67 -14.48
C LEU A 135 -18.87 -9.96 -14.47
N LEU A 136 -18.87 -8.62 -14.54
CA LEU A 136 -20.06 -7.77 -14.43
C LEU A 136 -20.10 -6.71 -15.55
N PRO A 137 -19.97 -7.08 -16.83
CA PRO A 137 -19.73 -6.11 -17.90
C PRO A 137 -20.89 -5.14 -18.13
N ASP A 138 -22.12 -5.59 -17.89
CA ASP A 138 -23.34 -4.76 -18.03
C ASP A 138 -23.65 -3.92 -16.77
N ASN A 139 -22.91 -4.14 -15.69
CA ASN A 139 -23.15 -3.58 -14.36
C ASN A 139 -21.92 -2.86 -13.77
N SER A 140 -20.91 -2.60 -14.59
CA SER A 140 -19.70 -1.94 -14.14
C SER A 140 -18.97 -1.20 -15.26
N GLU A 141 -18.21 -0.18 -14.88
CA GLU A 141 -17.24 0.47 -15.76
C GLU A 141 -15.95 0.77 -15.00
N ILE A 142 -14.82 0.66 -15.69
CA ILE A 142 -13.53 1.10 -15.17
C ILE A 142 -13.43 2.62 -15.36
N ILE A 143 -13.23 3.33 -14.26
CA ILE A 143 -13.11 4.78 -14.24
C ILE A 143 -11.68 5.21 -13.85
N SER A 144 -11.36 6.47 -14.17
CA SER A 144 -10.18 7.16 -13.64
C SER A 144 -10.59 8.53 -13.13
N SER A 145 -10.11 8.88 -11.93
CA SER A 145 -10.31 10.23 -11.38
C SER A 145 -9.17 11.20 -11.73
N GLY A 146 -8.27 10.80 -12.64
CA GLY A 146 -7.12 11.59 -13.07
C GLY A 146 -5.80 10.84 -12.87
N TYR A 147 -4.71 11.60 -12.68
CA TYR A 147 -3.36 11.05 -12.54
C TYR A 147 -2.73 11.52 -11.23
N SER A 148 -1.92 10.66 -10.64
CA SER A 148 -1.04 11.01 -9.53
C SER A 148 0.08 11.95 -9.99
N TYR A 149 0.84 12.50 -9.03
CA TYR A 149 2.00 13.34 -9.31
C TYR A 149 3.04 12.65 -10.21
N GLU A 150 3.28 11.36 -10.00
CA GLU A 150 4.19 10.54 -10.83
C GLU A 150 3.49 9.96 -12.08
N ASN A 151 2.36 10.54 -12.48
CA ASN A 151 1.63 10.21 -13.70
C ASN A 151 1.10 8.77 -13.76
N ARG A 152 0.66 8.21 -12.61
CA ARG A 152 -0.11 6.94 -12.57
C ARG A 152 -1.61 7.25 -12.52
N SER A 153 -2.42 6.56 -13.33
CA SER A 153 -3.88 6.74 -13.33
C SER A 153 -4.49 6.38 -11.97
N LEU A 154 -5.41 7.20 -11.47
CA LEU A 154 -6.15 6.93 -10.24
C LEU A 154 -7.38 6.07 -10.57
N HIS A 155 -7.17 4.75 -10.60
CA HIS A 155 -8.18 3.79 -11.04
C HIS A 155 -9.29 3.59 -10.00
N GLY A 156 -10.52 3.44 -10.49
CA GLY A 156 -11.65 2.96 -9.73
C GLY A 156 -12.55 2.07 -10.58
N ILE A 157 -13.50 1.42 -9.92
CA ILE A 157 -14.60 0.70 -10.57
C ILE A 157 -15.91 1.32 -10.09
N HIS A 158 -16.76 1.71 -11.03
CA HIS A 158 -18.12 2.15 -10.75
C HIS A 158 -19.06 0.98 -11.01
N LEU A 159 -19.92 0.67 -10.03
CA LEU A 159 -20.84 -0.46 -10.06
C LEU A 159 -22.27 0.05 -9.95
N TRP A 160 -23.20 -0.58 -10.68
CA TRP A 160 -24.63 -0.25 -10.62
C TRP A 160 -25.52 -1.49 -10.64
N GLY A 161 -26.75 -1.33 -10.14
CA GLY A 161 -27.77 -2.38 -10.13
C GLY A 161 -28.55 -2.48 -11.44
N ALA A 162 -29.63 -3.26 -11.45
CA ALA A 162 -30.43 -3.57 -12.65
C ALA A 162 -30.98 -2.34 -13.40
N ASP A 163 -31.20 -1.23 -12.70
CA ASP A 163 -31.75 0.00 -13.28
C ASP A 163 -30.70 0.85 -14.05
N GLY A 164 -29.46 0.38 -14.14
CA GLY A 164 -28.38 1.08 -14.82
C GLY A 164 -27.70 2.18 -13.98
N PRO A 165 -26.73 2.89 -14.56
CA PRO A 165 -26.03 4.00 -13.91
C PRO A 165 -26.92 5.26 -13.78
N GLY A 166 -26.46 6.26 -13.03
CA GLY A 166 -27.13 7.58 -12.92
C GLY A 166 -27.94 7.81 -11.63
N LYS A 167 -27.94 6.85 -10.72
CA LYS A 167 -28.44 7.03 -9.34
C LYS A 167 -27.40 7.77 -8.48
N PRO A 168 -27.82 8.36 -7.33
CA PRO A 168 -26.87 8.84 -6.34
C PRO A 168 -25.86 7.76 -5.97
N ALA A 169 -24.57 8.11 -6.01
CA ALA A 169 -23.47 7.19 -5.77
C ALA A 169 -22.94 7.32 -4.33
N VAL A 170 -22.42 6.21 -3.80
CA VAL A 170 -21.60 6.19 -2.60
C VAL A 170 -20.16 5.97 -3.03
N LEU A 171 -19.26 6.85 -2.60
CA LEU A 171 -17.84 6.76 -2.92
C LEU A 171 -17.09 6.06 -1.78
N TYR A 172 -16.35 5.01 -2.13
CA TYR A 172 -15.39 4.35 -1.25
C TYR A 172 -13.98 4.59 -1.79
N HIS A 173 -13.07 5.01 -0.92
CA HIS A 173 -11.65 5.12 -1.23
C HIS A 173 -10.82 4.65 -0.03
N GLY A 174 -9.63 4.14 -0.31
CA GLY A 174 -8.66 3.66 0.67
C GLY A 174 -7.25 4.09 0.28
N THR A 175 -6.26 3.74 1.11
CA THR A 175 -4.85 4.00 0.84
C THR A 175 -4.52 5.48 0.54
N VAL A 176 -5.27 6.41 1.15
CA VAL A 176 -4.93 7.85 1.08
C VAL A 176 -3.56 8.09 1.71
N HIS A 177 -3.26 7.35 2.79
CA HIS A 177 -1.91 7.18 3.30
C HIS A 177 -1.34 5.86 2.79
N ALA A 178 -0.21 5.92 2.09
CA ALA A 178 0.38 4.78 1.39
C ALA A 178 0.79 3.61 2.31
N ARG A 179 1.00 3.84 3.62
CA ARG A 179 1.38 2.80 4.60
C ARG A 179 0.21 2.04 5.22
N GLU A 180 -1.02 2.47 5.00
CA GLU A 180 -2.23 1.89 5.62
C GLU A 180 -2.80 0.74 4.77
N TRP A 181 -1.98 -0.28 4.50
CA TRP A 181 -2.27 -1.37 3.55
C TRP A 181 -3.49 -2.22 3.91
N ILE A 182 -3.87 -2.27 5.18
CA ILE A 182 -5.08 -2.99 5.63
C ILE A 182 -6.37 -2.44 4.98
N SER A 183 -6.34 -1.20 4.47
CA SER A 183 -7.48 -0.62 3.75
C SER A 183 -7.77 -1.29 2.40
N THR A 184 -6.83 -2.04 1.83
CA THR A 184 -7.03 -2.79 0.57
C THR A 184 -7.24 -4.29 0.77
N ALA A 185 -6.75 -4.85 1.88
CA ALA A 185 -6.90 -6.25 2.21
C ALA A 185 -7.85 -6.42 3.40
N VAL A 186 -9.04 -6.98 3.18
CA VAL A 186 -9.96 -7.34 4.25
C VAL A 186 -10.10 -8.84 4.28
N ARG A 187 -9.41 -9.49 5.23
CA ARG A 187 -9.57 -10.92 5.46
C ARG A 187 -11.03 -11.22 5.78
N ARG A 188 -11.71 -11.93 4.87
CA ARG A 188 -13.05 -12.43 5.14
C ARG A 188 -12.97 -13.44 6.29
N ASN A 189 -13.77 -13.24 7.33
CA ASN A 189 -13.95 -14.27 8.35
C ASN A 189 -14.68 -15.46 7.70
N PRO A 190 -14.08 -16.66 7.61
CA PRO A 190 -14.70 -17.82 6.96
C PRO A 190 -15.92 -18.38 7.72
N LYS A 191 -16.28 -17.79 8.87
CA LYS A 191 -17.43 -18.21 9.69
C LYS A 191 -18.75 -17.49 9.40
N VAL A 192 -18.85 -16.72 8.30
CA VAL A 192 -20.11 -16.08 7.85
C VAL A 192 -20.33 -16.23 6.34
#